data_AF-A0A392SMJ7-F1
#
_entry.id   AF-A0A392SMJ7-F1
#
_cell.length_a   1.000
_cell.length_b   1.000
_cell.length_c   1.000
_cell.angle_alpha   90.00
_cell.angle_beta   90.00
_cell.angle_gamma   90.00
#
_symmetry.space_group_name_H-M   'P 1'
#
loop_
_entity.id
_entity.type
_entity.pdbx_description
1 polymer ?
#
loop_
_entity_poly.entity_id
_entity_poly.type
_entity_poly.pdbx_seq_one_letter_code
_entity_poly.pdbx_strand_id
1 'polypeptide(L)' 'AVKTMKKGEKVLLNVKPEYAFGESGKPSSGNDGAVPPNASLQIDLELVSWKTVSDITKDRKVLKKILKEG' A
#
# COMPACT_ATOMS: atom_id res chain seq x y z
N ALA A 1 -1.54 -4.48 3.98
CA ALA A 1 -0.19 -5.03 4.16
C ALA A 1 0.69 -4.12 5.01
N VAL A 2 1.10 -2.93 4.55
CA VAL A 2 2.12 -2.09 5.24
C VAL A 2 1.86 -1.78 6.72
N LYS A 3 0.59 -1.78 7.18
CA LYS A 3 0.23 -1.56 8.59
C LYS A 3 0.76 -2.65 9.56
N THR A 4 1.02 -3.85 9.06
CA THR A 4 1.50 -4.99 9.88
C THR A 4 3.00 -5.24 9.72
N MET A 5 3.67 -4.48 8.85
CA MET A 5 5.08 -4.69 8.51
C MET A 5 6.00 -3.83 9.38
N LYS A 6 7.23 -4.30 9.57
CA LYS A 6 8.33 -3.57 10.19
C LYS A 6 9.17 -2.84 9.14
N LYS A 7 9.96 -1.86 9.59
CA LYS A 7 10.90 -1.15 8.71
C LYS A 7 11.94 -2.11 8.14
N GLY A 8 12.15 -2.05 6.84
CA GLY A 8 13.04 -2.92 6.07
C GLY A 8 12.46 -4.32 5.79
N GLU A 9 11.23 -4.61 6.22
CA GLU A 9 10.63 -5.92 6.00
C GLU A 9 10.30 -6.13 4.52
N LYS A 10 10.64 -7.32 3.99
CA LYS A 10 10.31 -7.78 2.64
C LYS A 10 9.39 -8.99 2.75
N VAL A 11 8.28 -8.96 2.02
CA VAL A 11 7.28 -10.04 2.03
C VAL A 11 6.76 -10.29 0.63
N LEU A 12 6.29 -11.51 0.42
CA LEU A 12 5.55 -11.91 -0.75
C LEU A 12 4.08 -12.04 -0.38
N LEU A 13 3.24 -11.16 -0.91
CA LEU A 13 1.82 -11.15 -0.63
C LEU A 13 1.07 -11.98 -1.64
N ASN A 14 0.20 -12.86 -1.16
CA ASN A 14 -0.84 -13.48 -1.97
C ASN A 14 -2.16 -12.73 -1.74
N VAL A 15 -2.62 -12.01 -2.76
CA VAL A 15 -3.74 -11.07 -2.68
C VAL A 15 -4.93 -11.64 -3.45
N LYS A 16 -6.02 -11.88 -2.74
CA LYS A 16 -7.28 -12.30 -3.36
C LYS A 16 -7.89 -11.18 -4.21
N PRO A 17 -8.74 -11.51 -5.20
CA PRO A 17 -9.34 -10.51 -6.08
C PRO A 17 -10.07 -9.39 -5.34
N GLU A 18 -10.75 -9.72 -4.23
CA GLU A 18 -11.48 -8.75 -3.38
C GLU A 18 -10.58 -7.63 -2.82
N TYR A 19 -9.28 -7.87 -2.70
CA TYR A 19 -8.29 -6.91 -2.21
C TYR A 19 -7.39 -6.37 -3.34
N ALA A 20 -7.63 -6.78 -4.58
CA ALA A 20 -6.90 -6.39 -5.78
C ALA A 20 -7.81 -5.62 -6.74
N PHE A 21 -8.10 -6.16 -7.93
CA PHE A 21 -8.89 -5.51 -8.98
C PHE A 21 -10.31 -6.08 -9.13
N GLY A 22 -10.69 -7.06 -8.31
CA GLY A 22 -12.03 -7.64 -8.28
C GLY A 22 -12.55 -8.13 -9.64
N GLU A 23 -13.87 -8.11 -9.81
CA GLU A 23 -14.55 -8.58 -11.01
C GLU A 23 -14.23 -7.77 -12.27
N SER A 24 -13.91 -6.48 -12.11
CA SER A 24 -13.60 -5.62 -13.26
C SER A 24 -12.21 -5.86 -13.82
N GLY A 25 -11.28 -6.40 -13.03
CA GLY A 25 -9.87 -6.47 -13.40
C GLY A 25 -9.28 -5.07 -13.66
N LYS A 26 -8.24 -5.01 -14.49
CA LYS A 26 -7.60 -3.76 -14.92
C LYS A 26 -7.20 -3.86 -16.39
N PRO A 27 -7.56 -2.89 -17.24
CA PRO A 27 -7.03 -2.83 -18.60
C PRO A 27 -5.53 -2.51 -18.59
N SER A 28 -4.82 -2.90 -19.66
CA SER A 28 -3.44 -2.47 -19.88
C SER A 28 -3.38 -0.95 -19.97
N SER A 29 -2.36 -0.34 -19.38
CA SER A 29 -2.16 1.11 -19.44
C SER A 29 -0.67 1.43 -19.48
N GLY A 30 -0.22 2.10 -20.55
CA GLY A 30 1.19 2.38 -20.77
C GLY A 30 2.02 1.11 -20.78
N ASN A 31 2.99 1.02 -19.85
CA ASN A 31 3.87 -0.15 -19.70
C ASN A 31 3.29 -1.23 -18.78
N ASP A 32 2.10 -1.02 -18.20
CA ASP A 32 1.47 -1.98 -17.31
C ASP A 32 0.63 -2.98 -18.09
N GLY A 33 0.79 -4.27 -17.74
CA GLY A 33 -0.06 -5.35 -18.24
C GLY A 33 -1.53 -5.20 -17.82
N ALA A 34 -2.40 -5.89 -18.56
CA ALA A 34 -3.79 -6.08 -18.16
C ALA A 34 -3.87 -7.12 -17.02
N VAL A 35 -4.81 -6.91 -16.09
CA VAL A 35 -5.16 -7.88 -15.06
C VAL A 35 -6.56 -8.40 -15.36
N PRO A 36 -6.76 -9.72 -15.52
CA PRO A 36 -8.07 -10.29 -15.77
C PRO A 36 -9.07 -10.02 -14.63
N PRO A 37 -10.38 -10.02 -14.93
CA PRO A 37 -11.44 -10.19 -13.94
C PRO A 37 -11.13 -11.31 -12.93
N ASN A 38 -11.37 -11.05 -11.65
CA ASN A 38 -11.24 -12.01 -10.55
C ASN A 38 -9.84 -12.65 -10.41
N ALA A 39 -8.78 -11.98 -10.88
CA ALA A 39 -7.42 -12.48 -10.73
C ALA A 39 -6.89 -12.30 -9.29
N SER A 40 -6.23 -13.34 -8.78
CA SER A 40 -5.40 -13.24 -7.57
C SER A 40 -4.00 -12.76 -7.96
N LEU A 41 -3.40 -11.93 -7.11
CA LEU A 41 -2.09 -11.34 -7.37
C LEU A 41 -1.05 -11.82 -6.38
N GLN A 42 0.16 -12.01 -6.88
CA GLN A 42 1.34 -12.21 -6.07
C GLN A 42 2.21 -10.96 -6.16
N ILE A 43 2.46 -10.31 -5.01
CA ILE A 43 3.13 -9.00 -4.96
C ILE A 43 4.34 -9.10 -4.04
N ASP A 44 5.53 -8.87 -4.58
CA ASP A 44 6.72 -8.59 -3.79
C ASP A 44 6.63 -7.17 -3.21
N LEU A 45 6.65 -7.07 -1.88
CA LEU A 45 6.50 -5.82 -1.17
C LEU A 45 7.64 -5.62 -0.17
N GLU A 46 8.28 -4.46 -0.22
CA GLU A 46 9.28 -4.02 0.76
C GLU A 46 8.86 -2.71 1.44
N LEU A 47 8.87 -2.69 2.78
CA LEU A 47 8.64 -1.47 3.55
C LEU A 47 9.96 -0.78 3.89
N VAL A 48 10.49 0.01 2.96
CA VAL A 48 11.81 0.67 3.12
C VAL A 48 11.84 1.62 4.32
N SER A 49 10.89 2.56 4.39
CA SER A 49 10.75 3.51 5.50
C SER A 49 9.41 4.22 5.47
N TRP A 50 9.03 4.87 6.57
CA TRP A 50 7.89 5.77 6.64
C TRP A 50 8.23 6.98 7.52
N LYS A 51 7.37 8.01 7.45
CA LYS A 51 7.39 9.16 8.35
C LYS A 51 6.12 9.16 9.17
N THR A 52 6.25 9.29 10.48
CA THR A 52 5.11 9.38 11.38
C THR A 52 4.36 10.69 11.14
N VAL A 53 3.05 10.58 10.98
CA VAL A 53 2.13 11.72 10.87
C VAL A 53 1.15 11.64 12.04
N SER A 54 1.08 12.71 12.84
CA SER A 54 0.16 12.82 13.98
C SER A 54 -0.85 13.94 13.73
N ASP A 55 -2.12 13.66 14.01
CA ASP A 55 -3.18 14.67 14.05
C ASP A 55 -3.10 15.47 15.36
N ILE A 56 -2.86 16.77 15.26
CA ILE A 56 -2.64 17.65 16.41
C ILE A 56 -3.97 18.17 16.96
N THR A 57 -4.94 18.43 16.08
CA THR A 57 -6.22 19.05 16.43
C THR A 57 -7.34 18.03 16.66
N LYS A 58 -7.09 16.74 16.37
CA LYS A 58 -8.06 15.62 16.46
C LYS A 58 -9.27 15.74 15.52
N ASP A 59 -9.31 16.79 14.71
CA ASP A 59 -10.28 17.03 13.64
C ASP A 59 -9.64 16.92 12.24
N ARG A 60 -8.40 16.40 12.19
CA ARG A 60 -7.56 16.24 10.99
C ARG A 60 -7.22 17.53 10.24
N LYS A 61 -7.52 18.71 10.78
CA LYS A 61 -7.16 19.99 10.14
C LYS A 61 -5.68 20.30 10.21
N VAL A 62 -5.00 19.89 11.29
CA VAL A 62 -3.55 20.10 11.45
C VAL A 62 -2.85 18.76 11.59
N LEU A 63 -2.06 18.40 10.57
CA LEU A 63 -1.27 17.18 10.52
C LEU A 63 0.21 17.51 10.64
N LYS A 64 0.87 16.98 11.67
CA LYS A 64 2.32 17.11 11.85
C LYS A 64 3.03 15.90 11.26
N LYS A 65 3.92 16.12 10.31
CA LYS A 65 4.84 15.09 9.77
C LYS A 65 6.21 15.21 10.41
N ILE A 66 6.68 14.15 11.06
CA ILE A 66 8.00 14.13 11.70
C ILE A 66 9.07 13.87 10.64
N LEU A 67 10.05 14.78 10.52
CA LEU A 67 11.17 14.67 9.57
C LEU A 67 12.44 14.12 10.21
N LYS A 68 12.68 14.50 11.47
CA LYS A 68 13.78 14.06 12.31
C LYS A 68 13.23 13.95 13.73
N GLU A 69 13.54 12.85 14.42
CA GLU A 69 13.26 12.74 15.85
C GLU A 69 14.16 13.70 16.61
N GLY A 70 13.58 14.39 17.59
CA GLY A 70 14.28 15.33 18.46
C GLY A 70 14.72 14.65 19.74
#